data_AF-A0A937QUX6-F1
#
_entry.id   AF-A0A937QUX6-F1
#
_cell.length_a   1.000
_cell.length_b   1.000
_cell.length_c   1.000
_cell.angle_alpha   90.00
_cell.angle_beta   90.00
_cell.angle_gamma   90.00
#
_symmetry.space_group_name_H-M   'P 1'
#
loop_
_entity.id
_entity.type
_entity.pdbx_description
1 polymer ?
#
loop_
_entity_poly.entity_id
_entity_poly.type
_entity_poly.pdbx_seq_one_letter_code
_entity_poly.pdbx_strand_id
1 'polypeptide(L)'
;MILTSEQIGEVEQLADRLKKWQKGDMPHAIKAYSRYIQLIRFVEPQANIVLMDLSPGMPETVRVVHVKLQELLRKASQVDILKQKNTDDARLEDSNLLRLAGDFVLMLEPIVKNVGHHTLTLNDAEESLSDIEQDIIEALGDETLTGEKLAKDAGHPYNFKFKSGLSGLRKRGILGNKAPGYFLESEYEFLLKKSD
;
A
#
# COMPACT_ATOMS: atom_id res chain seq x y z
N MET A 1 -12.81 7.34 18.13
CA MET A 1 -12.34 7.79 16.81
C MET A 1 -12.24 6.55 15.93
N ILE A 2 -12.85 6.58 14.74
CA ILE A 2 -12.89 5.46 13.79
C ILE A 2 -11.87 5.78 12.68
N LEU A 3 -11.15 4.77 12.18
CA LEU A 3 -10.22 4.94 11.06
C LEU A 3 -10.98 5.35 9.78
N THR A 4 -10.39 6.21 8.96
CA THR A 4 -10.96 6.53 7.63
C THR A 4 -10.75 5.37 6.66
N SER A 5 -11.53 5.33 5.58
CA SER A 5 -11.37 4.33 4.51
C SER A 5 -9.97 4.35 3.89
N GLU A 6 -9.37 5.54 3.74
CA GLU A 6 -7.96 5.71 3.30
C GLU A 6 -7.01 5.05 4.31
N GLN A 7 -7.16 5.33 5.61
CA GLN A 7 -6.32 4.72 6.65
C GLN A 7 -6.47 3.19 6.74
N ILE A 8 -7.67 2.67 6.48
CA ILE A 8 -7.93 1.22 6.42
C ILE A 8 -7.22 0.62 5.21
N GLY A 9 -7.31 1.24 4.04
CA GLY A 9 -6.60 0.80 2.84
C GLY A 9 -5.08 0.76 3.03
N GLU A 10 -4.50 1.75 3.72
CA GLU A 10 -3.07 1.76 4.04
C GLU A 10 -2.68 0.60 4.98
N VAL A 11 -3.55 0.25 5.94
CA VAL A 11 -3.38 -0.88 6.86
C VAL A 11 -3.55 -2.23 6.14
N GLU A 12 -4.48 -2.34 5.20
CA GLU A 12 -4.66 -3.52 4.35
C GLU A 12 -3.44 -3.78 3.47
N GLN A 13 -2.94 -2.74 2.80
CA GLN A 13 -1.72 -2.82 1.99
C GLN A 13 -0.51 -3.20 2.84
N LEU A 14 -0.39 -2.70 4.07
CA LEU A 14 0.64 -3.12 5.01
C LEU A 14 0.53 -4.61 5.36
N ALA A 15 -0.68 -5.07 5.67
CA ALA A 15 -0.94 -6.47 6.00
C ALA A 15 -0.63 -7.40 4.81
N ASP A 16 -1.00 -7.02 3.58
CA ASP A 16 -0.71 -7.78 2.37
C ASP A 16 0.80 -7.84 2.09
N ARG A 17 1.51 -6.72 2.19
CA ARG A 17 2.97 -6.69 1.99
C ARG A 17 3.70 -7.54 3.01
N LEU A 18 3.26 -7.54 4.26
CA LEU A 18 3.80 -8.43 5.30
C LEU A 18 3.55 -9.90 4.96
N LYS A 19 2.33 -10.27 4.54
CA LYS A 19 2.00 -11.65 4.11
C LYS A 19 2.86 -12.10 2.93
N LYS A 20 3.02 -11.27 1.91
CA LYS A 20 3.90 -11.53 0.76
C LYS A 20 5.35 -11.72 1.20
N TRP A 21 5.84 -10.87 2.11
CA TRP A 21 7.21 -10.94 2.61
C TRP A 21 7.46 -12.23 3.37
N GLN A 22 6.51 -12.67 4.21
CA GLN A 22 6.59 -13.94 4.93
C GLN A 22 6.64 -15.16 3.99
N LYS A 23 5.85 -15.14 2.92
CA LYS A 23 5.81 -16.21 1.91
C LYS A 23 7.03 -16.19 0.97
N GLY A 24 7.79 -15.10 0.95
CA GLY A 24 8.88 -14.91 0.00
C GLY A 24 8.43 -14.50 -1.40
N ASP A 25 7.17 -14.05 -1.53
CA ASP A 25 6.53 -13.56 -2.76
C ASP A 25 6.96 -12.12 -3.05
N MET A 26 8.28 -11.92 -3.13
CA MET A 26 8.91 -10.61 -3.30
C MET A 26 9.25 -10.33 -4.76
N PRO A 27 9.20 -9.06 -5.20
CA PRO A 27 9.75 -8.65 -6.49
C PRO A 27 11.16 -9.20 -6.70
N HIS A 28 11.45 -9.69 -7.91
CA HIS A 28 12.74 -10.32 -8.22
C HIS A 28 13.94 -9.45 -7.87
N ALA A 29 13.83 -8.13 -8.04
CA ALA A 29 14.87 -7.16 -7.70
C ALA A 29 15.26 -7.15 -6.22
N ILE A 30 14.39 -7.62 -5.32
CA ILE A 30 14.65 -7.63 -3.88
C ILE A 30 14.73 -9.02 -3.26
N LYS A 31 14.30 -10.06 -3.99
CA LYS A 31 14.28 -11.45 -3.51
C LYS A 31 15.65 -11.99 -3.11
N ALA A 32 16.72 -11.47 -3.72
CA ALA A 32 18.10 -11.88 -3.44
C ALA A 32 18.70 -11.27 -2.17
N TYR A 33 18.07 -10.25 -1.59
CA TYR A 33 18.57 -9.61 -0.38
C TYR A 33 18.26 -10.41 0.89
N SER A 34 18.96 -10.06 1.97
CA SER A 34 18.59 -10.54 3.29
C SER A 34 17.15 -10.13 3.64
N ARG A 35 16.52 -10.91 4.52
CA ARG A 35 15.15 -10.64 4.99
C ARG A 35 14.98 -9.25 5.59
N TYR A 36 16.01 -8.72 6.25
CA TYR A 36 16.01 -7.34 6.73
C TYR A 36 15.92 -6.32 5.61
N ILE A 37 16.79 -6.43 4.61
CA ILE A 37 16.81 -5.52 3.47
C ILE A 37 15.52 -5.65 2.65
N GLN A 38 14.94 -6.86 2.54
CA GLN A 38 13.62 -7.05 1.96
C GLN A 38 12.55 -6.29 2.74
N LEU A 39 12.57 -6.36 4.08
CA LEU A 39 11.60 -5.68 4.94
C LEU A 39 11.72 -4.15 4.82
N ILE A 40 12.94 -3.60 4.82
CA ILE A 40 13.20 -2.17 4.56
C ILE A 40 12.72 -1.75 3.17
N ARG A 41 13.02 -2.52 2.13
CA ARG A 41 12.73 -2.07 0.75
C ARG A 41 11.28 -2.29 0.34
N PHE A 42 10.57 -3.20 1.00
CA PHE A 42 9.23 -3.62 0.59
C PHE A 42 8.14 -3.22 1.57
N VAL A 43 8.38 -3.41 2.88
CA VAL A 43 7.37 -3.24 3.93
C VAL A 43 7.47 -1.86 4.57
N GLU A 44 8.69 -1.38 4.85
CA GLU A 44 8.93 -0.11 5.54
C GLU A 44 8.30 1.13 4.86
N PRO A 45 8.27 1.27 3.52
CA PRO A 45 7.63 2.43 2.89
C PRO A 45 6.14 2.51 3.22
N GLN A 46 5.45 1.36 3.21
CA GLN A 46 4.03 1.26 3.54
C GLN A 46 3.80 1.46 5.04
N ALA A 47 4.67 0.88 5.86
CA ALA A 47 4.70 1.08 7.29
C ALA A 47 4.81 2.56 7.63
N ASN A 48 5.70 3.32 6.98
CA ASN A 48 5.87 4.74 7.25
C ASN A 48 4.64 5.58 6.88
N ILE A 49 3.92 5.23 5.80
CA ILE A 49 2.65 5.89 5.46
C ILE A 49 1.62 5.66 6.58
N VAL A 50 1.45 4.40 6.97
CA VAL A 50 0.61 4.01 8.11
C VAL A 50 1.05 4.74 9.39
N LEU A 51 2.34 4.88 9.67
CA LEU A 51 2.82 5.57 10.88
C LEU A 51 2.63 7.09 10.83
N MET A 52 2.70 7.72 9.65
CA MET A 52 2.53 9.16 9.48
C MET A 52 1.06 9.58 9.55
N ASP A 53 0.17 8.79 8.94
CA ASP A 53 -1.27 9.08 8.90
C ASP A 53 -1.99 8.74 10.22
N LEU A 54 -1.32 8.01 11.12
CA LEU A 54 -1.82 7.57 12.41
C LEU A 54 -1.18 8.38 13.57
N SER A 55 -1.66 9.61 13.80
CA SER A 55 -1.13 10.60 14.78
C SER A 55 -1.73 10.47 16.22
N PRO A 56 -1.23 11.21 17.25
CA PRO A 56 -1.35 10.88 18.68
C PRO A 56 -2.76 11.00 19.33
N GLY A 57 -3.81 11.28 18.56
CA GLY A 57 -5.21 11.22 19.01
C GLY A 57 -5.90 9.87 18.76
N MET A 58 -5.16 8.90 18.20
CA MET A 58 -5.72 7.64 17.69
C MET A 58 -6.00 6.58 18.79
N PRO A 59 -6.92 5.63 18.53
CA PRO A 59 -7.27 4.56 19.47
C PRO A 59 -6.07 3.70 19.91
N GLU A 60 -6.14 3.10 21.09
CA GLU A 60 -5.05 2.28 21.65
C GLU A 60 -4.57 1.16 20.69
N THR A 61 -5.46 0.64 19.85
CA THR A 61 -5.13 -0.33 18.80
C THR A 61 -4.06 0.19 17.81
N VAL A 62 -4.09 1.47 17.47
CA VAL A 62 -3.13 2.12 16.58
C VAL A 62 -1.77 2.30 17.24
N ARG A 63 -1.74 2.62 18.55
CA ARG A 63 -0.47 2.68 19.32
C ARG A 63 0.20 1.32 19.38
N VAL A 64 -0.57 0.25 19.57
CA VAL A 64 -0.03 -1.12 19.58
C VAL A 64 0.55 -1.47 18.21
N VAL A 65 -0.10 -1.07 17.11
CA VAL A 65 0.41 -1.26 15.75
C VAL A 65 1.75 -0.55 15.56
N HIS A 66 1.84 0.70 16.01
CA HIS A 66 3.06 1.51 15.93
C HIS A 66 4.24 0.84 16.66
N VAL A 67 4.03 0.41 17.90
CA VAL A 67 5.06 -0.25 18.73
C VAL A 67 5.50 -1.57 18.12
N LYS A 68 4.55 -2.38 17.62
CA LYS A 68 4.87 -3.69 17.04
C LYS A 68 5.60 -3.60 15.72
N LEU A 69 5.29 -2.61 14.91
CA LEU A 69 6.00 -2.34 13.66
C LEU A 69 7.45 -1.89 13.91
N GLN A 70 7.67 -1.02 14.89
CA GLN A 70 9.02 -0.64 15.31
C GLN A 70 9.81 -1.82 15.89
N GLU A 71 9.15 -2.68 16.68
CA GLU A 71 9.77 -3.90 17.22
C GLU A 71 10.21 -4.84 16.09
N LEU A 72 9.37 -5.00 15.06
CA LEU A 72 9.66 -5.82 13.88
C LEU A 72 10.88 -5.29 13.10
N LEU A 73 10.91 -3.99 12.80
CA LEU A 73 12.01 -3.33 12.10
C LEU A 73 13.33 -3.47 12.87
N ARG A 74 13.29 -3.25 14.20
CA ARG A 74 14.47 -3.39 15.07
C ARG A 74 15.02 -4.82 15.07
N LYS A 75 14.14 -5.83 15.19
CA LYS A 75 14.57 -7.25 15.19
C LYS A 75 15.09 -7.69 13.84
N ALA A 76 14.52 -7.20 12.74
CA ALA A 76 15.04 -7.48 11.41
C ALA A 76 16.48 -6.98 11.27
N SER A 77 16.79 -5.79 11.79
CA SER A 77 18.16 -5.26 11.81
C SER A 77 19.13 -6.15 12.59
N GLN A 78 18.69 -6.70 13.72
CA GLN A 78 19.50 -7.61 14.54
C GLN A 78 19.82 -8.92 13.82
N VAL A 79 18.86 -9.49 13.09
CA VAL A 79 19.07 -10.70 12.27
C VAL A 79 20.15 -10.47 11.21
N ASP A 80 20.15 -9.30 10.57
CA ASP A 80 21.14 -8.97 9.53
C ASP A 80 22.56 -8.86 10.10
N ILE A 81 22.70 -8.24 11.27
CA ILE A 81 23.96 -8.14 12.00
C ILE A 81 24.47 -9.53 12.44
N LEU A 82 23.56 -10.41 12.89
CA LEU A 82 23.91 -11.76 13.34
C LEU A 82 24.33 -12.67 12.18
N LYS A 83 23.72 -12.53 10.99
CA LYS A 83 24.12 -13.29 9.79
C LYS A 83 25.60 -13.10 9.42
N GLN A 84 26.20 -11.98 9.81
CA GLN A 84 27.62 -11.69 9.59
C GLN A 84 28.55 -12.32 10.64
N LYS A 85 28.02 -12.80 11.78
CA LYS A 85 28.83 -13.20 12.95
C LYS A 85 28.60 -14.65 13.39
N ASN A 86 27.36 -15.14 13.38
CA ASN A 86 27.01 -16.50 13.79
C ASN A 86 25.76 -17.00 13.03
N THR A 87 25.94 -18.05 12.23
CA THR A 87 24.89 -18.56 11.32
C THR A 87 23.75 -19.25 12.06
N ASP A 88 23.99 -19.90 13.20
CA ASP A 88 22.94 -20.63 13.93
C ASP A 88 22.03 -19.68 14.71
N ASP A 89 22.61 -18.70 15.42
CA ASP A 89 21.86 -17.64 16.10
C ASP A 89 21.03 -16.81 15.11
N ALA A 90 21.60 -16.56 13.93
CA ALA A 90 20.90 -15.86 12.86
C ALA A 90 19.68 -16.64 12.34
N ARG A 91 19.74 -17.97 12.23
CA ARG A 91 18.60 -18.79 11.80
C ARG A 91 17.48 -18.81 12.84
N LEU A 92 17.83 -18.85 14.12
CA LEU A 92 16.86 -18.76 15.21
C LEU A 92 16.16 -17.40 15.21
N GLU A 93 16.91 -16.31 15.11
CA GLU A 93 16.33 -14.97 15.07
C GLU A 93 15.52 -14.69 13.80
N ASP A 94 15.92 -15.26 12.65
CA ASP A 94 15.15 -15.19 11.40
C ASP A 94 13.78 -15.88 11.53
N SER A 95 13.72 -16.99 12.29
CA SER A 95 12.47 -17.68 12.62
C SER A 95 11.61 -16.88 13.59
N ASN A 96 12.23 -16.28 14.62
CA ASN A 96 11.55 -15.38 15.56
C ASN A 96 10.95 -14.17 14.84
N LEU A 97 11.66 -13.62 13.85
CA LEU A 97 11.22 -12.49 13.05
C LEU A 97 9.98 -12.84 12.21
N LEU A 98 9.98 -14.00 11.55
CA LEU A 98 8.80 -14.46 10.80
C LEU A 98 7.57 -14.65 11.69
N ARG A 99 7.77 -15.22 12.89
CA ARG A 99 6.69 -15.40 13.87
C ARG A 99 6.10 -14.05 14.28
N LEU A 100 6.95 -13.08 14.61
CA LEU A 100 6.50 -11.74 14.96
C LEU A 100 5.76 -11.03 13.84
N ALA A 101 6.21 -11.18 12.60
CA ALA A 101 5.46 -10.66 11.45
C ALA A 101 4.08 -11.33 11.34
N GLY A 102 3.96 -12.61 11.69
CA GLY A 102 2.71 -13.36 11.63
C GLY A 102 1.74 -12.92 12.71
N ASP A 103 2.23 -12.80 13.94
CA ASP A 103 1.48 -12.25 15.07
C ASP A 103 1.00 -10.83 14.75
N PHE A 104 1.85 -10.04 14.08
CA PHE A 104 1.51 -8.68 13.67
C PHE A 104 0.44 -8.65 12.58
N VAL A 105 0.52 -9.51 11.56
CA VAL A 105 -0.53 -9.66 10.56
C VAL A 105 -1.86 -10.05 11.20
N LEU A 106 -1.87 -11.03 12.11
CA LEU A 106 -3.08 -11.45 12.82
C LEU A 106 -3.68 -10.34 13.68
N MET A 107 -2.85 -9.42 14.18
CA MET A 107 -3.29 -8.21 14.89
C MET A 107 -3.90 -7.17 13.94
N LEU A 108 -3.42 -7.06 12.71
CA LEU A 108 -3.99 -6.16 11.70
C LEU A 108 -5.30 -6.70 11.11
N GLU A 109 -5.46 -8.02 10.99
CA GLU A 109 -6.68 -8.63 10.42
C GLU A 109 -8.00 -8.17 11.05
N PRO A 110 -8.17 -8.06 12.38
CA PRO A 110 -9.41 -7.54 12.96
C PRO A 110 -9.61 -6.05 12.72
N ILE A 111 -8.56 -5.27 12.49
CA ILE A 111 -8.68 -3.85 12.11
C ILE A 111 -9.27 -3.76 10.69
N VAL A 112 -8.82 -4.66 9.81
CA VAL A 112 -9.35 -4.83 8.45
C VAL A 112 -10.77 -5.43 8.46
N LYS A 113 -11.03 -6.44 9.30
CA LYS A 113 -12.30 -7.21 9.31
C LYS A 113 -13.42 -6.59 10.13
N ASN A 114 -13.15 -5.80 11.17
CA ASN A 114 -14.21 -5.20 12.01
C ASN A 114 -15.04 -4.12 11.30
N VAL A 115 -14.69 -3.73 10.08
CA VAL A 115 -15.53 -2.87 9.23
C VAL A 115 -16.59 -3.70 8.47
N GLY A 116 -16.39 -5.02 8.34
CA GLY A 116 -17.34 -5.93 7.72
C GLY A 116 -18.66 -6.13 8.48
N HIS A 117 -18.75 -5.72 9.75
CA HIS A 117 -19.96 -5.88 10.57
C HIS A 117 -20.61 -4.57 11.04
N HIS A 118 -20.07 -3.41 10.67
CA HIS A 118 -20.79 -2.13 10.78
C HIS A 118 -20.86 -1.50 9.39
N THR A 119 -21.90 -1.93 8.66
CA THR A 119 -22.45 -1.21 7.51
C THR A 119 -21.51 -1.09 6.30
N LEU A 120 -21.09 -2.24 5.77
CA LEU A 120 -20.98 -2.38 4.32
C LEU A 120 -22.40 -2.31 3.74
N THR A 121 -22.96 -1.10 3.64
CA THR A 121 -23.89 -0.82 2.57
C THR A 121 -23.07 -0.65 1.31
N LEU A 122 -23.47 -1.37 0.26
CA LEU A 122 -23.02 -1.29 -1.13
C LEU A 122 -23.24 0.11 -1.76
N ASN A 123 -22.92 1.18 -1.04
CA ASN A 123 -23.16 2.57 -1.42
C ASN A 123 -21.90 3.46 -1.31
N ASP A 124 -20.82 3.03 -0.64
CA ASP A 124 -19.60 3.86 -0.51
C ASP A 124 -18.52 3.54 -1.58
N ALA A 125 -18.76 2.54 -2.43
CA ALA A 125 -17.99 2.33 -3.67
C ALA A 125 -18.53 3.14 -4.87
N GLU A 126 -19.50 4.03 -4.61
CA GLU A 126 -19.82 5.17 -5.47
C GLU A 126 -19.23 6.46 -4.87
N GLU A 127 -17.93 6.46 -4.52
CA GLU A 127 -17.19 7.72 -4.67
C GLU A 127 -17.13 7.98 -6.18
N SER A 128 -18.15 8.68 -6.68
CA SER A 128 -18.23 9.13 -8.06
C SER A 128 -16.87 9.71 -8.43
N LEU A 129 -16.23 9.14 -9.44
CA LEU A 129 -15.05 9.76 -10.05
C LEU A 129 -15.40 11.24 -10.25
N SER A 130 -14.54 12.13 -9.75
CA SER A 130 -14.74 13.53 -10.09
C SER A 130 -14.64 13.69 -11.61
N ASP A 131 -15.28 14.72 -12.18
CA ASP A 131 -15.27 14.96 -13.63
C ASP A 131 -13.84 14.85 -14.21
N ILE A 132 -12.85 15.41 -13.51
CA ILE A 132 -11.44 15.36 -13.92
C ILE A 132 -10.87 13.94 -13.89
N GLU A 133 -11.23 13.14 -12.92
CA GLU A 133 -10.73 11.76 -12.81
C GLU A 133 -11.36 10.85 -13.86
N GLN A 134 -12.64 11.07 -14.16
CA GLN A 134 -13.30 10.41 -15.27
C GLN A 134 -12.66 10.81 -16.61
N ASP A 135 -12.47 12.10 -16.84
CA ASP A 135 -11.79 12.61 -18.05
C ASP A 135 -10.36 12.05 -18.19
N ILE A 136 -9.65 11.86 -17.07
CA ILE A 136 -8.32 11.22 -17.04
C ILE A 136 -8.41 9.76 -17.48
N ILE A 137 -9.37 9.00 -16.95
CA ILE A 137 -9.53 7.57 -17.28
C ILE A 137 -9.93 7.40 -18.75
N GLU A 138 -10.87 8.21 -19.23
CA GLU A 138 -11.31 8.20 -20.63
C GLU A 138 -10.18 8.59 -21.58
N ALA A 139 -9.39 9.62 -21.25
CA ALA A 139 -8.24 10.04 -22.06
C ALA A 139 -7.08 9.03 -22.04
N LEU A 140 -6.94 8.26 -20.96
CA LEU A 140 -5.90 7.24 -20.84
C LEU A 140 -6.22 6.00 -21.68
N GLY A 141 -7.48 5.56 -21.66
CA GLY A 141 -7.89 4.32 -22.31
C GLY A 141 -7.03 3.13 -21.86
N ASP A 142 -6.64 2.31 -22.84
CA ASP A 142 -5.72 1.17 -22.66
C ASP A 142 -4.23 1.57 -22.83
N GLU A 143 -3.94 2.85 -23.04
CA GLU A 143 -2.59 3.32 -23.34
C GLU A 143 -1.77 3.66 -22.07
N THR A 144 -0.47 3.87 -22.26
CA THR A 144 0.39 4.46 -21.23
C THR A 144 0.79 5.88 -21.65
N LEU A 145 0.39 6.88 -20.86
CA LEU A 145 0.55 8.29 -21.22
C LEU A 145 1.29 9.07 -20.13
N THR A 146 2.08 10.08 -20.52
CA THR A 146 2.67 11.02 -19.56
C THR A 146 1.59 11.96 -19.00
N GLY A 147 1.80 12.51 -17.81
CA GLY A 147 0.84 13.44 -17.20
C GLY A 147 0.52 14.66 -18.06
N GLU A 148 1.49 15.15 -18.84
CA GLU A 148 1.30 16.26 -19.78
C GLU A 148 0.45 15.87 -20.98
N LYS A 149 0.68 14.68 -21.54
CA LYS A 149 -0.12 14.17 -22.67
C LYS A 149 -1.55 13.84 -22.21
N LEU A 150 -1.71 13.22 -21.04
CA LEU A 150 -2.99 12.99 -20.38
C LEU A 150 -3.79 14.29 -20.17
N ALA A 151 -3.15 15.35 -19.69
CA ALA A 151 -3.83 16.62 -19.49
C ALA A 151 -4.34 17.19 -20.81
N LYS A 152 -3.51 17.13 -21.87
CA LYS A 152 -3.88 17.57 -23.21
C LYS A 152 -5.05 16.75 -23.77
N ASP A 153 -4.98 15.42 -23.66
CA ASP A 153 -5.97 14.51 -24.24
C ASP A 153 -7.29 14.54 -23.46
N ALA A 154 -7.24 14.77 -22.14
CA ALA A 154 -8.41 15.01 -21.28
C ALA A 154 -8.99 16.43 -21.41
N GLY A 155 -8.37 17.33 -22.20
CA GLY A 155 -8.85 18.70 -22.36
C GLY A 155 -8.64 19.62 -21.15
N HIS A 156 -7.72 19.27 -20.23
CA HIS A 156 -7.45 20.02 -19.01
C HIS A 156 -6.04 20.65 -19.01
N PRO A 157 -5.85 21.82 -18.36
CA PRO A 157 -4.52 22.34 -18.09
C PRO A 157 -3.79 21.43 -17.08
N TYR A 158 -2.49 21.19 -17.29
CA TYR A 158 -1.65 20.38 -16.38
C TYR A 158 -1.28 21.12 -15.08
N ASN A 159 -2.30 21.47 -14.30
CA ASN A 159 -2.21 22.28 -13.09
C ASN A 159 -2.32 21.42 -11.82
N PHE A 160 -2.34 22.06 -10.65
CA PHE A 160 -2.46 21.38 -9.35
C PHE A 160 -3.69 20.48 -9.26
N LYS A 161 -4.85 20.92 -9.79
CA LYS A 161 -6.10 20.15 -9.76
C LYS A 161 -5.97 18.85 -10.57
N PHE A 162 -5.41 18.94 -11.77
CA PHE A 162 -5.15 17.76 -12.62
C PHE A 162 -4.15 16.79 -11.98
N LYS A 163 -3.04 17.32 -11.44
CA LYS A 163 -2.04 16.52 -10.72
C LYS A 163 -2.62 15.86 -9.47
N SER A 164 -3.54 16.53 -8.79
CA SER A 164 -4.27 15.97 -7.64
C SER A 164 -5.16 14.82 -8.07
N GLY A 165 -5.84 14.91 -9.22
CA GLY A 165 -6.62 13.81 -9.80
C GLY A 165 -5.75 12.59 -10.14
N LEU A 166 -4.62 12.80 -10.83
CA LEU A 166 -3.65 11.71 -11.10
C LEU A 166 -3.13 11.06 -9.80
N SER A 167 -2.81 11.89 -8.80
CA SER A 167 -2.34 11.42 -7.51
C SER A 167 -3.42 10.63 -6.78
N GLY A 168 -4.67 11.11 -6.78
CA GLY A 168 -5.83 10.46 -6.16
C GLY A 168 -6.12 9.11 -6.81
N LEU A 169 -6.18 9.05 -8.14
CA LEU A 169 -6.35 7.81 -8.89
C LEU A 169 -5.21 6.80 -8.65
N ARG A 170 -3.96 7.28 -8.58
CA ARG A 170 -2.80 6.42 -8.27
C ARG A 170 -2.84 5.89 -6.83
N LYS A 171 -3.21 6.73 -5.86
CA LYS A 171 -3.35 6.32 -4.46
C LYS A 171 -4.44 5.25 -4.30
N ARG A 172 -5.54 5.38 -5.04
CA ARG A 172 -6.62 4.39 -5.08
C ARG A 172 -6.26 3.11 -5.84
N GLY A 173 -5.05 3.00 -6.39
CA GLY A 173 -4.62 1.84 -7.16
C GLY A 173 -5.28 1.72 -8.54
N ILE A 174 -6.03 2.73 -8.97
CA ILE A 174 -6.69 2.75 -10.28
C ILE A 174 -5.65 2.96 -11.39
N LEU A 175 -4.67 3.84 -11.13
CA LEU A 175 -3.56 4.10 -12.04
C LEU A 175 -2.24 3.54 -11.52
N GLY A 176 -1.57 2.78 -12.37
CA GLY A 176 -0.17 2.45 -12.25
C GLY A 176 0.73 3.59 -12.77
N ASN A 177 2.01 3.56 -12.39
CA ASN A 177 3.01 4.49 -12.93
C ASN A 177 4.27 3.73 -13.31
N LYS A 178 4.62 3.80 -14.60
CA LYS A 178 5.85 3.28 -15.17
C LYS A 178 6.57 4.44 -15.85
N ALA A 179 7.65 4.93 -15.25
CA ALA A 179 8.36 6.09 -15.78
C ALA A 179 8.84 5.85 -17.25
N PRO A 180 8.45 6.70 -18.23
CA PRO A 180 7.59 7.89 -18.12
C PRO A 180 6.13 7.62 -18.52
N GLY A 181 5.21 7.48 -17.55
CA GLY A 181 3.78 7.38 -17.86
C GLY A 181 2.90 6.73 -16.80
N TYR A 182 1.61 7.03 -16.90
CA TYR A 182 0.52 6.40 -16.15
C TYR A 182 -0.19 5.41 -17.05
N PHE A 183 -0.69 4.32 -16.47
CA PHE A 183 -1.49 3.30 -17.15
C PHE A 183 -2.62 2.85 -16.22
N LEU A 184 -3.72 2.35 -16.78
CA LEU A 184 -4.82 1.81 -16.00
C LEU A 184 -4.45 0.42 -15.49
N GLU A 185 -4.66 0.16 -14.20
CA GLU A 185 -4.44 -1.18 -13.67
C GLU A 185 -5.54 -2.13 -14.17
N SER A 186 -5.17 -3.37 -14.52
CA SER A 186 -6.06 -4.36 -15.17
C SER A 186 -7.36 -4.63 -14.39
N GLU A 187 -7.33 -4.42 -13.08
CA GLU A 187 -8.47 -4.58 -12.16
C GLU A 187 -9.58 -3.55 -12.41
N TYR A 188 -9.26 -2.44 -13.09
CA TYR A 188 -10.12 -1.28 -13.31
C TYR A 188 -10.47 -1.04 -14.79
N GLU A 189 -10.13 -1.96 -15.68
CA GLU A 189 -10.51 -1.90 -17.12
C GLU A 189 -12.02 -1.76 -17.34
N PHE A 190 -12.84 -2.20 -16.37
CA PHE A 190 -14.30 -2.02 -16.44
C PHE A 190 -14.74 -0.54 -16.42
N LEU A 191 -13.89 0.39 -15.95
CA LEU A 191 -14.16 1.83 -15.99
C LEU A 191 -14.17 2.39 -17.41
N LEU A 192 -13.51 1.72 -18.35
CA LEU A 192 -13.52 2.10 -19.78
C LEU A 192 -14.81 1.70 -20.50
N LYS A 193 -15.63 0.82 -19.90
CA LYS A 193 -16.80 0.20 -20.57
C LYS A 193 -18.14 0.91 -20.31
N LYS A 194 -18.13 2.11 -19.73
CA LYS A 194 -19.36 2.91 -19.55
C LYS A 194 -19.45 4.04 -20.58
N SER A 195 -19.71 3.68 -21.83
CA SER A 195 -20.27 4.60 -22.83
C SER A 195 -21.14 3.80 -23.79
N ASP A 196 -22.41 3.62 -23.42
CA ASP A 196 -23.54 3.37 -24.33
C ASP A 196 -24.50 4.56 -24.21
#